data_AF-A0A937KZH2-F1
#
_entry.id   AF-A0A937KZH2-F1
#
_cell.length_a   1.000
_cell.length_b   1.000
_cell.length_c   1.000
_cell.angle_alpha   90.00
_cell.angle_beta   90.00
_cell.angle_gamma   90.00
#
_symmetry.space_group_name_H-M   'P 1'
#
loop_
_entity.id
_entity.type
_entity.pdbx_description
1 polymer ?
#
loop_
_entity_poly.entity_id
_entity_poly.type
_entity_poly.pdbx_seq_one_letter_code
_entity_poly.pdbx_strand_id
1 'polypeptide(L)'
;MFVNGQTSDNPWAISIGANLVSVQDDAVDSKIGFGVPAVSLSRYIAGGFSIGAQYSLNSVEVDNADLDYAAIEAILKYNLSEGNVFPYLFAGYGLSNFEKDSSADGIFPSAGSGRTYLGGVGLNFSLSDNMLLNASTSYRFSNEKGSFNHLQHVVGFSYVFGAGDTDKDGVSDKKDECPEVPGLKEFNGCPDTDGDGIPDNKDACPEEAGSPELNGCPDADGDGIADKDDACPDAAGTVEMNGCPDSDGDGVADNIDKCPQEAGDAANDGCPWADRDGDGVADKDDTCPDE
;
A
#
# COMPACT_ATOMS: atom_id res chain seq x y z
N MET A 1 -9.22 4.16 1.63
CA MET A 1 -10.07 3.00 2.02
C MET A 1 -9.29 2.23 3.07
N PHE A 2 -9.80 2.09 4.30
CA PHE A 2 -9.02 1.47 5.39
C PHE A 2 -8.68 0.01 5.04
N VAL A 3 -7.39 -0.29 4.92
CA VAL A 3 -6.90 -1.66 4.76
C VAL A 3 -7.04 -2.33 6.13
N ASN A 4 -8.07 -3.16 6.26
CA ASN A 4 -8.50 -3.71 7.55
C ASN A 4 -8.08 -5.19 7.67
N GLY A 5 -7.11 -5.50 8.54
CA GLY A 5 -6.66 -6.86 8.82
C GLY A 5 -5.26 -7.20 8.28
N GLN A 6 -4.88 -8.48 8.33
CA GLN A 6 -3.57 -8.91 7.86
C GLN A 6 -3.50 -8.86 6.32
N THR A 7 -2.44 -8.27 5.78
CA THR A 7 -2.19 -8.14 4.33
C THR A 7 -0.79 -8.60 3.95
N SER A 8 -0.41 -8.45 2.68
CA SER A 8 0.98 -8.64 2.24
C SER A 8 1.97 -7.76 3.02
N ASP A 9 1.56 -6.52 3.30
CA ASP A 9 2.41 -5.47 3.86
C ASP A 9 2.36 -5.48 5.38
N ASN A 10 1.21 -5.84 5.94
CA ASN A 10 1.02 -6.11 7.37
C ASN A 10 0.71 -7.60 7.64
N PRO A 11 1.69 -8.52 7.43
CA PRO A 11 1.38 -9.94 7.38
C PRO A 11 1.28 -10.58 8.75
N TRP A 12 1.64 -9.96 9.87
CA TRP A 12 1.60 -10.61 11.17
C TRP A 12 0.46 -10.10 12.04
N ALA A 13 -0.10 -10.97 12.87
CA ALA A 13 -1.02 -10.59 13.92
C ALA A 13 -0.72 -11.37 15.19
N ILE A 14 -0.65 -10.66 16.31
CA ILE A 14 -0.63 -11.25 17.65
C ILE A 14 -1.96 -10.95 18.33
N SER A 15 -2.58 -11.96 18.94
CA SER A 15 -3.87 -11.85 19.61
C SER A 15 -3.76 -12.29 21.06
N ILE A 16 -4.45 -11.61 21.95
CA ILE A 16 -4.66 -12.02 23.34
C ILE A 16 -6.15 -11.87 23.68
N GLY A 17 -6.72 -12.88 24.32
CA GLY A 17 -8.13 -12.88 24.65
C GLY A 17 -8.49 -13.68 25.89
N ALA A 18 -9.70 -13.42 26.37
CA ALA A 18 -10.39 -14.27 27.32
C ALA A 18 -10.81 -15.56 26.62
N ASN A 19 -10.64 -16.67 27.32
CA ASN A 19 -10.92 -18.02 26.87
C ASN A 19 -12.11 -18.57 27.66
N LEU A 20 -13.15 -19.03 26.99
CA LEU A 20 -14.27 -19.71 27.63
C LEU A 20 -14.38 -21.12 27.05
N VAL A 21 -14.42 -22.15 27.89
CA VAL A 21 -14.46 -23.55 27.47
C VAL A 21 -15.71 -24.22 28.05
N SER A 22 -16.46 -24.92 27.21
CA SER A 22 -17.65 -25.69 27.60
C SER A 22 -17.53 -27.12 27.09
N VAL A 23 -17.48 -28.09 27.99
CA VAL A 23 -17.45 -29.51 27.63
C VAL A 23 -18.80 -29.92 27.04
N GLN A 24 -18.77 -30.70 25.96
CA GLN A 24 -19.93 -31.14 25.20
C GLN A 24 -20.06 -32.67 25.33
N ASP A 25 -20.40 -33.12 26.53
CA ASP A 25 -20.62 -34.54 26.84
C ASP A 25 -21.78 -34.67 27.83
N ASP A 26 -22.86 -35.31 27.39
CA ASP A 26 -24.09 -35.51 28.16
C ASP A 26 -23.89 -36.49 29.34
N ALA A 27 -22.77 -37.22 29.37
CA ALA A 27 -22.45 -38.16 30.43
C ALA A 27 -21.79 -37.51 31.67
N VAL A 28 -21.38 -36.24 31.58
CA VAL A 28 -20.70 -35.50 32.65
C VAL A 28 -21.41 -34.18 32.93
N ASP A 29 -21.45 -33.76 34.20
CA ASP A 29 -21.94 -32.43 34.55
C ASP A 29 -20.80 -31.42 34.38
N SER A 30 -20.97 -30.41 33.54
CA SER A 30 -19.91 -29.43 33.27
C SER A 30 -20.44 -28.00 33.23
N LYS A 31 -19.64 -27.07 33.75
CA LYS A 31 -19.89 -25.63 33.67
C LYS A 31 -18.94 -24.98 32.68
N ILE A 32 -19.34 -23.82 32.15
CA ILE A 32 -18.47 -23.01 31.32
C ILE A 32 -17.29 -22.52 32.17
N GLY A 33 -16.08 -22.98 31.83
CA GLY A 33 -14.84 -22.51 32.42
C GLY A 33 -14.42 -21.18 31.81
N PHE A 34 -13.87 -20.29 32.64
CA PHE A 34 -13.29 -19.02 32.21
C PHE A 34 -11.80 -18.99 32.51
N GLY A 35 -11.02 -18.61 31.50
CA GLY A 35 -9.57 -18.65 31.54
C GLY A 35 -8.93 -17.50 30.79
N VAL A 36 -7.72 -17.14 31.21
CA VAL A 36 -6.83 -16.23 30.48
C VAL A 36 -5.42 -16.80 30.63
N PRO A 37 -4.59 -16.85 29.58
CA PRO A 37 -4.81 -16.24 28.27
C PRO A 37 -5.18 -17.25 27.18
N ALA A 38 -5.91 -16.79 26.17
CA ALA A 38 -5.81 -17.32 24.81
C ALA A 38 -4.89 -16.40 24.02
N VAL A 39 -3.71 -16.88 23.64
CA VAL A 39 -2.73 -16.14 22.83
C VAL A 39 -2.65 -16.79 21.45
N SER A 40 -2.65 -16.00 20.38
CA SER A 40 -2.34 -16.53 19.04
C SER A 40 -1.38 -15.66 18.28
N LEU A 41 -0.54 -16.27 17.46
CA LEU A 41 0.28 -15.60 16.47
C LEU A 41 -0.10 -16.17 15.09
N SER A 42 -0.50 -15.31 14.16
CA SER A 42 -0.80 -15.70 12.78
C SER A 42 -0.05 -14.85 11.77
N ARG A 43 0.23 -15.44 10.61
CA ARG A 43 0.83 -14.81 9.46
C ARG A 43 -0.07 -14.96 8.23
N TYR A 44 -0.38 -13.86 7.57
CA TYR A 44 -1.02 -13.83 6.26
C TYR A 44 -0.12 -14.43 5.20
N ILE A 45 -0.71 -15.23 4.32
CA ILE A 45 -0.01 -15.94 3.25
C ILE A 45 -0.43 -15.37 1.90
N ALA A 46 -1.69 -15.57 1.51
CA ALA A 46 -2.25 -15.06 0.25
C ALA A 46 -3.77 -15.27 0.20
N GLY A 47 -4.48 -14.49 -0.61
CA GLY A 47 -5.89 -14.72 -0.94
C GLY A 47 -6.81 -14.83 0.27
N GLY A 48 -6.60 -14.02 1.30
CA GLY A 48 -7.40 -14.07 2.55
C GLY A 48 -6.98 -15.16 3.54
N PHE A 49 -6.01 -16.01 3.22
CA PHE A 49 -5.53 -17.07 4.10
C PHE A 49 -4.43 -16.59 5.05
N SER A 50 -4.52 -17.03 6.30
CA SER A 50 -3.48 -16.87 7.32
C SER A 50 -3.21 -18.20 8.02
N ILE A 51 -1.96 -18.48 8.34
CA ILE A 51 -1.55 -19.64 9.15
C ILE A 51 -1.04 -19.16 10.50
N GLY A 52 -1.30 -19.87 11.57
CA GLY A 52 -0.84 -19.47 12.89
C GLY A 52 -0.79 -20.59 13.90
N ALA A 53 -0.42 -20.22 15.11
CA ALA A 53 -0.52 -21.05 16.29
C ALA A 53 -1.34 -20.34 17.37
N GLN A 54 -2.12 -21.10 18.14
CA GLN A 54 -2.84 -20.63 19.31
C GLN A 54 -2.42 -21.48 20.51
N TYR A 55 -2.18 -20.81 21.63
CA TYR A 55 -2.02 -21.41 22.95
C TYR A 55 -3.09 -20.86 23.88
N SER A 56 -3.77 -21.71 24.63
CA SER A 56 -4.83 -21.27 25.53
C SER A 56 -4.81 -22.02 26.86
N LEU A 57 -5.09 -21.28 27.92
CA LEU A 57 -5.25 -21.80 29.28
C LEU A 57 -6.69 -21.56 29.76
N ASN A 58 -7.20 -22.46 30.60
CA ASN A 58 -8.49 -22.34 31.27
C ASN A 58 -8.53 -23.18 32.54
N SER A 59 -9.57 -22.98 33.36
CA SER A 59 -9.97 -23.88 34.43
C SER A 59 -11.44 -24.20 34.24
N VAL A 60 -11.76 -25.49 34.14
CA VAL A 60 -13.10 -25.98 33.76
C VAL A 60 -13.60 -26.95 34.82
N GLU A 61 -14.79 -26.70 35.35
CA GLU A 61 -15.43 -27.60 36.32
C GLU A 61 -16.12 -28.74 35.57
N VAL A 62 -15.70 -29.98 35.84
CA VAL A 62 -16.30 -31.22 35.31
C VAL A 62 -16.54 -32.19 36.47
N ASP A 63 -17.75 -32.69 36.62
CA ASP A 63 -18.19 -33.59 37.70
C ASP A 63 -17.86 -33.08 39.13
N ASN A 64 -18.02 -31.77 39.35
CA ASN A 64 -17.66 -31.05 40.59
C ASN A 64 -16.16 -31.06 40.93
N ALA A 65 -15.29 -31.28 39.94
CA ALA A 65 -13.85 -31.10 40.07
C ALA A 65 -13.35 -30.01 39.10
N ASP A 66 -12.51 -29.11 39.61
CA ASP A 66 -11.81 -28.13 38.78
C ASP A 66 -10.66 -28.82 38.04
N LEU A 67 -10.69 -28.77 36.71
CA LEU A 67 -9.65 -29.31 35.85
C LEU A 67 -8.91 -28.16 35.17
N ASP A 68 -7.57 -28.18 35.24
CA ASP A 68 -6.75 -27.26 34.48
C ASP A 68 -6.77 -27.65 33.01
N TYR A 69 -7.02 -26.66 32.16
CA TYR A 69 -7.09 -26.83 30.72
C TYR A 69 -5.93 -26.11 30.05
N ALA A 70 -5.26 -26.81 29.15
CA ALA A 70 -4.28 -26.23 28.26
C ALA A 70 -4.48 -26.76 26.84
N ALA A 71 -4.34 -25.89 25.84
CA ALA A 71 -4.35 -26.30 24.44
C ALA A 71 -3.28 -25.58 23.64
N ILE A 72 -2.66 -26.30 22.69
CA ILE A 72 -1.74 -25.77 21.69
C ILE A 72 -2.16 -26.27 20.31
N GLU A 73 -2.36 -25.35 19.37
CA GLU A 73 -3.04 -25.64 18.13
C GLU A 73 -2.40 -24.90 16.97
N ALA A 74 -2.21 -25.58 15.84
CA ALA A 74 -1.96 -24.95 14.56
C ALA A 74 -3.29 -24.62 13.91
N ILE A 75 -3.43 -23.38 13.42
CA ILE A 75 -4.67 -22.85 12.87
C ILE A 75 -4.45 -22.32 11.45
N LEU A 76 -5.38 -22.62 10.56
CA LEU A 76 -5.56 -22.00 9.27
C LEU A 76 -6.82 -21.13 9.33
N LYS A 77 -6.68 -19.85 9.04
CA LYS A 77 -7.77 -18.86 9.00
C LYS A 77 -8.02 -18.41 7.56
N TYR A 78 -9.28 -18.16 7.22
CA TYR A 78 -9.70 -17.59 5.95
C TYR A 78 -10.71 -16.46 6.19
N ASN A 79 -10.37 -15.24 5.80
CA ASN A 79 -11.27 -14.10 5.86
C ASN A 79 -12.27 -14.17 4.70
N LEU A 80 -13.57 -14.10 5.00
CA LEU A 80 -14.65 -14.23 4.01
C LEU A 80 -14.95 -12.92 3.28
N SER A 81 -14.65 -11.80 3.91
CA SER A 81 -14.83 -10.46 3.34
C SER A 81 -13.77 -9.51 3.90
N GLU A 82 -13.76 -8.31 3.35
CA GLU A 82 -12.98 -7.18 3.83
C GLU A 82 -13.92 -6.08 4.37
N GLY A 83 -13.37 -5.12 5.13
CA GLY A 83 -14.11 -3.99 5.69
C GLY A 83 -13.92 -3.86 7.21
N ASN A 84 -14.72 -2.98 7.83
CA ASN A 84 -14.60 -2.69 9.27
C ASN A 84 -15.09 -3.82 10.17
N VAL A 85 -15.97 -4.67 9.64
CA VAL A 85 -16.43 -5.90 10.30
C VAL A 85 -16.30 -7.02 9.27
N PHE A 86 -15.43 -7.98 9.55
CA PHE A 86 -15.14 -9.04 8.60
C PHE A 86 -15.19 -10.42 9.27
N PRO A 87 -16.08 -11.31 8.82
CA PRO A 87 -16.15 -12.67 9.29
C PRO A 87 -14.99 -13.51 8.73
N TYR A 88 -14.57 -14.48 9.52
CA TYR A 88 -13.56 -15.45 9.12
C TYR A 88 -13.94 -16.86 9.54
N LEU A 89 -13.50 -17.83 8.76
CA LEU A 89 -13.52 -19.24 9.10
C LEU A 89 -12.13 -19.63 9.60
N PHE A 90 -12.07 -20.60 10.50
CA PHE A 90 -10.81 -21.21 10.86
C PHE A 90 -10.96 -22.68 11.16
N ALA A 91 -9.92 -23.43 10.83
CA ALA A 91 -9.81 -24.84 11.14
C ALA A 91 -8.37 -25.14 11.55
N GLY A 92 -8.16 -26.26 12.22
CA GLY A 92 -6.85 -26.54 12.77
C GLY A 92 -6.75 -27.91 13.41
N TYR A 93 -5.57 -28.12 13.99
CA TYR A 93 -5.22 -29.35 14.64
C TYR A 93 -4.22 -29.06 15.76
N GLY A 94 -4.38 -29.76 16.88
CA GLY A 94 -3.55 -29.51 18.04
C GLY A 94 -3.67 -30.58 19.11
N LEU A 95 -3.26 -30.18 20.31
CA LEU A 95 -3.35 -30.95 21.53
C LEU A 95 -4.14 -30.15 22.55
N SER A 96 -5.05 -30.81 23.27
CA SER A 96 -5.71 -30.28 24.45
C SER A 96 -5.53 -31.23 25.62
N ASN A 97 -5.27 -30.69 26.79
CA ASN A 97 -5.16 -31.43 28.04
C ASN A 97 -6.21 -30.89 29.02
N PHE A 98 -6.92 -31.81 29.69
CA PHE A 98 -7.76 -31.54 30.84
C PHE A 98 -7.14 -32.29 32.01
N GLU A 99 -6.31 -31.60 32.78
CA GLU A 99 -5.47 -32.23 33.80
C GLU A 99 -6.32 -32.66 35.00
N LYS A 100 -6.34 -33.98 35.24
CA LYS A 100 -7.06 -34.62 36.35
C LYS A 100 -6.14 -35.06 37.50
N ASP A 101 -4.83 -35.14 37.25
CA ASP A 101 -3.82 -35.61 38.20
C ASP A 101 -2.66 -34.62 38.25
N SER A 102 -2.58 -33.85 39.33
CA SER A 102 -1.56 -32.84 39.61
C SER A 102 -0.14 -33.41 39.81
N SER A 103 0.02 -34.73 39.72
CA SER A 103 1.29 -35.44 39.89
C SER A 103 2.02 -35.69 38.57
N ALA A 104 1.40 -35.36 37.43
CA ALA A 104 1.99 -35.56 36.11
C ALA A 104 2.95 -34.40 35.76
N ASP A 105 4.17 -34.73 35.36
CA ASP A 105 5.16 -33.72 34.97
C ASP A 105 4.86 -33.13 33.57
N GLY A 106 4.62 -31.82 33.52
CA GLY A 106 4.53 -31.02 32.30
C GLY A 106 3.10 -30.71 31.82
N ILE A 107 2.96 -29.71 30.93
CA ILE A 107 1.66 -29.15 30.49
C ILE A 107 0.88 -30.11 29.58
N PHE A 108 1.59 -30.98 28.84
CA PHE A 108 1.00 -31.96 27.93
C PHE A 108 1.55 -33.36 28.18
N PRO A 109 1.14 -34.04 29.28
CA PRO A 109 1.57 -35.39 29.57
C PRO A 109 0.94 -36.39 28.59
N SER A 110 1.68 -37.43 28.23
CA SER A 110 1.27 -38.43 27.23
C SER A 110 0.01 -39.23 27.60
N ALA A 111 -0.31 -39.33 28.90
CA ALA A 111 -1.47 -40.06 29.40
C ALA A 111 -2.76 -39.21 29.50
N GLY A 112 -2.67 -37.88 29.38
CA GLY A 112 -3.81 -36.95 29.55
C GLY A 112 -4.05 -35.99 28.39
N SER A 113 -3.11 -35.86 27.45
CA SER A 113 -3.24 -34.98 26.29
C SER A 113 -3.95 -35.68 25.14
N GLY A 114 -5.08 -35.12 24.70
CA GLY A 114 -5.80 -35.57 23.52
C GLY A 114 -5.47 -34.74 22.28
N ARG A 115 -5.33 -35.41 21.13
CA ARG A 115 -5.29 -34.75 19.82
C ARG A 115 -6.66 -34.16 19.50
N THR A 116 -6.69 -32.90 19.11
CA THR A 116 -7.92 -32.19 18.77
C THR A 116 -7.90 -31.74 17.31
N TYR A 117 -9.03 -31.98 16.64
CA TYR A 117 -9.36 -31.32 15.39
C TYR A 117 -10.32 -30.19 15.71
N LEU A 118 -10.10 -29.00 15.15
CA LEU A 118 -10.94 -27.86 15.43
C LEU A 118 -11.49 -27.23 14.15
N GLY A 119 -12.70 -26.71 14.27
CA GLY A 119 -13.37 -25.91 13.26
C GLY A 119 -14.20 -24.82 13.94
N GLY A 120 -14.17 -23.61 13.39
CA GLY A 120 -14.83 -22.47 13.99
C GLY A 120 -15.04 -21.32 13.04
N VAL A 121 -15.74 -20.33 13.57
CA VAL A 121 -16.06 -19.07 12.93
C VAL A 121 -15.74 -17.93 13.87
N GLY A 122 -15.37 -16.79 13.32
CA GLY A 122 -15.16 -15.59 14.10
C GLY A 122 -15.49 -14.32 13.34
N LEU A 123 -15.53 -13.24 14.09
CA LEU A 123 -15.75 -11.88 13.64
C LEU A 123 -14.58 -11.04 14.12
N ASN A 124 -14.00 -10.27 13.22
CA ASN A 124 -13.07 -9.21 13.55
C ASN A 124 -13.77 -7.86 13.36
N PHE A 125 -13.55 -6.97 14.31
CA PHE A 125 -13.99 -5.58 14.29
C PHE A 125 -12.74 -4.69 14.28
N SER A 126 -12.55 -3.90 13.24
CA SER A 126 -11.46 -2.93 13.17
C SER A 126 -11.69 -1.80 14.16
N LEU A 127 -10.72 -1.56 15.03
CA LEU A 127 -10.70 -0.43 15.96
C LEU A 127 -9.77 0.68 15.46
N SER A 128 -8.68 0.30 14.81
CA SER A 128 -7.72 1.16 14.10
C SER A 128 -7.00 0.33 13.04
N ASP A 129 -6.07 0.95 12.30
CA ASP A 129 -5.31 0.28 11.23
C ASP A 129 -4.54 -0.97 11.70
N ASN A 130 -4.08 -0.96 12.96
CA ASN A 130 -3.29 -2.05 13.53
C ASN A 130 -3.99 -2.78 14.68
N MET A 131 -5.19 -2.36 15.11
CA MET A 131 -5.89 -2.99 16.24
C MET A 131 -7.27 -3.51 15.85
N LEU A 132 -7.51 -4.77 16.19
CA LEU A 132 -8.79 -5.46 15.99
C LEU A 132 -9.34 -5.93 17.34
N LEU A 133 -10.66 -5.89 17.50
CA LEU A 133 -11.38 -6.71 18.47
C LEU A 133 -11.83 -7.99 17.75
N ASN A 134 -11.48 -9.15 18.27
CA ASN A 134 -11.88 -10.44 17.72
C ASN A 134 -12.83 -11.17 18.67
N ALA A 135 -13.87 -11.78 18.11
CA ALA A 135 -14.74 -12.72 18.80
C ALA A 135 -14.85 -13.99 17.96
N SER A 136 -14.62 -15.16 18.55
CA SER A 136 -14.70 -16.44 17.84
C SER A 136 -15.36 -17.52 18.67
N THR A 137 -15.91 -18.49 17.95
CA THR A 137 -16.46 -19.73 18.49
C THR A 137 -15.97 -20.91 17.67
N SER A 138 -15.54 -21.96 18.34
CA SER A 138 -15.03 -23.17 17.70
C SER A 138 -15.39 -24.43 18.47
N TYR A 139 -15.56 -25.52 17.74
CA TYR A 139 -15.72 -26.85 18.30
C TYR A 139 -14.40 -27.62 18.17
N ARG A 140 -13.95 -28.22 19.27
CA ARG A 140 -12.85 -29.20 19.30
C ARG A 140 -13.45 -30.58 19.37
N PHE A 141 -13.05 -31.41 18.41
CA PHE A 141 -13.35 -32.83 18.39
C PHE A 141 -12.11 -33.64 18.78
N SER A 142 -12.26 -34.55 19.74
CA SER A 142 -11.27 -35.55 20.09
C SER A 142 -11.92 -36.92 20.27
N ASN A 143 -11.17 -37.97 19.96
CA ASN A 143 -11.60 -39.36 20.10
C ASN A 143 -10.63 -40.16 21.00
N GLU A 144 -9.89 -39.45 21.85
CA GLU A 144 -8.91 -40.05 22.76
C GLU A 144 -9.46 -40.15 24.18
N LYS A 145 -9.07 -41.21 24.88
CA LYS A 145 -9.47 -41.39 26.28
C LYS A 145 -8.84 -40.30 27.14
N GLY A 146 -9.63 -39.71 28.04
CA GLY A 146 -9.18 -38.61 28.91
C GLY A 146 -9.26 -37.23 28.27
N SER A 147 -9.79 -37.14 27.05
CA SER A 147 -10.11 -35.86 26.39
C SER A 147 -11.61 -35.66 26.30
N PHE A 148 -12.03 -34.41 26.16
CA PHE A 148 -13.43 -34.05 25.97
C PHE A 148 -13.63 -33.30 24.67
N ASN A 149 -14.73 -33.60 23.99
CA ASN A 149 -15.26 -32.70 22.99
C ASN A 149 -15.73 -31.43 23.70
N HIS A 150 -15.40 -30.26 23.16
CA HIS A 150 -15.74 -29.00 23.82
C HIS A 150 -15.92 -27.87 22.81
N LEU A 151 -16.79 -26.93 23.17
CA LEU A 151 -16.83 -25.61 22.57
C LEU A 151 -15.81 -24.71 23.26
N GLN A 152 -15.23 -23.80 22.49
CA GLN A 152 -14.45 -22.71 23.04
C GLN A 152 -14.90 -21.41 22.39
N HIS A 153 -14.97 -20.37 23.21
CA HIS A 153 -15.24 -19.01 22.78
C HIS A 153 -14.04 -18.16 23.16
N VAL A 154 -13.54 -17.35 22.23
CA VAL A 154 -12.45 -16.42 22.49
C VAL A 154 -12.91 -15.02 22.14
N VAL A 155 -12.79 -14.10 23.10
CA VAL A 155 -12.99 -12.67 22.88
C VAL A 155 -11.71 -11.96 23.27
N GLY A 156 -11.10 -11.22 22.35
CA GLY A 156 -9.77 -10.68 22.54
C GLY A 156 -9.44 -9.53 21.61
N PHE A 157 -8.24 -8.98 21.79
CA PHE A 157 -7.69 -7.98 20.91
C PHE A 157 -6.58 -8.60 20.06
N SER A 158 -6.47 -8.15 18.83
CA SER A 158 -5.37 -8.50 17.92
C SER A 158 -4.64 -7.25 17.49
N TYR A 159 -3.31 -7.28 17.54
CA TYR A 159 -2.44 -6.27 16.97
C TYR A 159 -1.83 -6.80 15.67
N VAL A 160 -2.08 -6.09 14.57
CA VAL A 160 -1.61 -6.42 13.22
C VAL A 160 -0.37 -5.58 12.90
N PHE A 161 0.70 -6.20 12.39
CA PHE A 161 1.98 -5.53 12.16
C PHE A 161 2.74 -6.10 10.96
N GLY A 162 3.64 -5.28 10.41
CA GLY A 162 4.44 -5.63 9.24
C GLY A 162 5.47 -4.59 8.85
N ALA A 163 5.65 -4.41 7.53
CA ALA A 163 6.74 -3.65 6.94
C ALA A 163 6.59 -2.13 7.05
N GLY A 164 5.47 -1.62 7.55
CA GLY A 164 5.16 -0.19 7.52
C GLY A 164 4.61 0.23 6.14
N ASP A 165 3.73 1.22 6.14
CA ASP A 165 3.08 1.85 4.99
C ASP A 165 2.58 3.21 5.50
N THR A 166 3.44 4.21 5.38
CA THR A 166 3.37 5.50 6.07
C THR A 166 2.28 6.38 5.49
N ASP A 167 2.15 6.40 4.16
CA ASP A 167 1.16 7.20 3.44
C ASP A 167 -0.12 6.42 3.07
N LYS A 168 -0.12 5.10 3.25
CA LYS A 168 -1.28 4.20 3.15
C LYS A 168 -1.80 4.06 1.72
N ASP A 169 -0.91 4.11 0.74
CA ASP A 169 -1.23 3.85 -0.65
C ASP A 169 -1.29 2.34 -1.00
N GLY A 170 -0.84 1.49 -0.07
CA GLY A 170 -0.81 0.04 -0.21
C GLY A 170 0.47 -0.50 -0.83
N VAL A 171 1.53 0.30 -0.91
CA VAL A 171 2.92 -0.07 -1.14
C VAL A 171 3.66 0.09 0.20
N SER A 172 4.33 -0.96 0.66
CA SER A 172 5.08 -0.86 1.92
C SER A 172 6.22 0.17 1.82
N ASP A 173 6.53 0.91 2.88
CA ASP A 173 7.63 1.92 2.94
C ASP A 173 8.96 1.41 2.35
N LYS A 174 9.23 0.10 2.49
CA LYS A 174 10.46 -0.53 1.97
C LYS A 174 10.51 -0.64 0.44
N LYS A 175 9.35 -0.71 -0.21
CA LYS A 175 9.17 -0.82 -1.66
C LYS A 175 8.71 0.50 -2.28
N ASP A 176 8.34 1.44 -1.44
CA ASP A 176 7.81 2.72 -1.83
C ASP A 176 8.96 3.67 -2.23
N GLU A 177 8.91 4.20 -3.44
CA GLU A 177 9.82 5.24 -3.91
C GLU A 177 9.44 6.63 -3.37
N CYS A 178 8.20 6.81 -2.91
CA CYS A 178 7.61 8.04 -2.40
C CYS A 178 6.89 7.85 -1.04
N PRO A 179 7.54 7.36 0.04
CA PRO A 179 6.87 6.86 1.26
C PRO A 179 6.01 7.84 2.07
N GLU A 180 6.04 9.13 1.74
CA GLU A 180 5.28 10.17 2.43
C GLU A 180 4.11 10.71 1.59
N VAL A 181 3.99 10.28 0.33
CA VAL A 181 3.06 10.82 -0.66
C VAL A 181 2.35 9.67 -1.35
N PRO A 182 1.03 9.47 -1.10
CA PRO A 182 0.32 8.33 -1.63
C PRO A 182 0.38 8.29 -3.16
N GLY A 183 0.76 7.15 -3.73
CA GLY A 183 0.88 7.00 -5.17
C GLY A 183 0.29 5.72 -5.75
N LEU A 184 0.75 5.40 -6.95
CA LEU A 184 0.27 4.28 -7.73
C LEU A 184 1.21 3.08 -7.62
N LYS A 185 0.63 1.88 -7.50
CA LYS A 185 1.40 0.63 -7.48
C LYS A 185 2.24 0.41 -8.74
N GLU A 186 1.80 0.93 -9.88
CA GLU A 186 2.54 0.88 -11.14
C GLU A 186 3.86 1.67 -11.07
N PHE A 187 3.89 2.74 -10.28
CA PHE A 187 5.04 3.61 -10.09
C PHE A 187 5.69 3.44 -8.71
N ASN A 188 5.61 2.22 -8.15
CA ASN A 188 6.20 1.87 -6.85
C ASN A 188 5.82 2.85 -5.72
N GLY A 189 4.57 3.31 -5.70
CA GLY A 189 4.05 4.20 -4.65
C GLY A 189 4.23 5.70 -4.92
N CYS A 190 4.73 6.07 -6.11
CA CYS A 190 4.76 7.47 -6.52
C CYS A 190 3.47 7.89 -7.26
N PRO A 191 3.01 9.14 -7.06
CA PRO A 191 1.91 9.70 -7.83
C PRO A 191 2.32 10.00 -9.28
N ASP A 192 1.32 10.13 -10.14
CA ASP A 192 1.37 10.62 -11.52
C ASP A 192 0.16 11.55 -11.65
N THR A 193 0.40 12.84 -11.46
CA THR A 193 -0.63 13.85 -11.19
C THR A 193 -1.38 14.27 -12.45
N ASP A 194 -0.69 14.36 -13.60
CA ASP A 194 -1.30 14.70 -14.89
C ASP A 194 -1.70 13.47 -15.73
N GLY A 195 -1.19 12.29 -15.38
CA GLY A 195 -1.54 11.02 -16.01
C GLY A 195 -0.85 10.78 -17.34
N ASP A 196 0.31 11.37 -17.59
CA ASP A 196 1.09 11.17 -18.82
C ASP A 196 1.89 9.85 -18.84
N GLY A 197 1.97 9.17 -17.70
CA GLY A 197 2.68 7.91 -17.51
C GLY A 197 4.09 8.05 -16.94
N ILE A 198 4.50 9.25 -16.54
CA ILE A 198 5.74 9.56 -15.85
C ILE A 198 5.39 9.98 -14.43
N PRO A 199 5.89 9.29 -13.39
CA PRO A 199 5.55 9.68 -12.02
C PRO A 199 6.15 11.04 -11.66
N ASP A 200 5.47 11.81 -10.82
CA ASP A 200 5.82 13.19 -10.44
C ASP A 200 7.28 13.35 -9.98
N ASN A 201 7.88 12.30 -9.40
CA ASN A 201 9.26 12.32 -8.93
C ASN A 201 10.30 12.24 -10.08
N LYS A 202 9.86 11.96 -11.29
CA LYS A 202 10.65 11.84 -12.53
C LYS A 202 10.14 12.78 -13.63
N ASP A 203 9.04 13.48 -13.36
CA ASP A 203 8.42 14.44 -14.27
C ASP A 203 9.00 15.86 -14.06
N ALA A 204 9.39 16.51 -15.15
CA ALA A 204 9.86 17.90 -15.14
C ALA A 204 8.70 18.93 -15.14
N CYS A 205 7.50 18.50 -15.53
CA CYS A 205 6.25 19.27 -15.56
C CYS A 205 5.07 18.49 -14.93
N PRO A 206 5.10 18.14 -13.62
CA PRO A 206 4.15 17.18 -13.01
C PRO A 206 2.65 17.55 -13.02
N GLU A 207 2.29 18.75 -13.50
CA GLU A 207 0.90 19.21 -13.58
C GLU A 207 0.40 19.32 -15.03
N GLU A 208 1.27 19.07 -16.02
CA GLU A 208 1.01 19.27 -17.44
C GLU A 208 1.50 18.08 -18.27
N ALA A 209 0.56 17.26 -18.73
CA ALA A 209 0.89 16.03 -19.43
C ALA A 209 1.79 16.27 -20.65
N GLY A 210 2.92 15.57 -20.71
CA GLY A 210 3.91 15.72 -21.75
C GLY A 210 4.39 14.42 -22.35
N SER A 211 5.53 14.51 -23.05
CA SER A 211 6.14 13.36 -23.70
C SER A 211 7.33 12.82 -22.90
N PRO A 212 7.60 11.50 -22.93
CA PRO A 212 8.82 10.93 -22.34
C PRO A 212 10.10 11.51 -22.93
N GLU A 213 10.09 11.91 -24.20
CA GLU A 213 11.23 12.54 -24.87
C GLU A 213 11.61 13.88 -24.22
N LEU A 214 10.63 14.58 -23.64
CA LEU A 214 10.78 15.87 -22.97
C LEU A 214 10.66 15.77 -21.44
N ASN A 215 10.81 14.56 -20.88
CA ASN A 215 10.69 14.27 -19.45
C ASN A 215 9.37 14.75 -18.84
N GLY A 216 8.25 14.53 -19.54
CA GLY A 216 6.91 14.84 -19.05
C GLY A 216 6.43 16.25 -19.32
N CYS A 217 7.20 17.05 -20.07
CA CYS A 217 6.75 18.38 -20.47
C CYS A 217 6.04 18.39 -21.83
N PRO A 218 5.03 19.27 -22.01
CA PRO A 218 4.38 19.49 -23.29
C PRO A 218 5.30 20.22 -24.28
N ASP A 219 4.98 20.06 -25.57
CA ASP A 219 5.57 20.72 -26.73
C ASP A 219 4.43 21.00 -27.70
N ALA A 220 3.87 22.21 -27.61
CA ALA A 220 2.62 22.58 -28.23
C ALA A 220 2.72 22.78 -29.75
N ASP A 221 3.88 23.20 -30.24
CA ASP A 221 4.13 23.42 -31.67
C ASP A 221 4.89 22.28 -32.37
N GLY A 222 5.48 21.36 -31.61
CA GLY A 222 6.12 20.15 -32.08
C GLY A 222 7.53 20.37 -32.63
N ASP A 223 8.24 21.42 -32.22
CA ASP A 223 9.60 21.70 -32.66
C ASP A 223 10.69 20.90 -31.92
N GLY A 224 10.30 20.20 -30.85
CA GLY A 224 11.17 19.37 -30.03
C GLY A 224 11.78 20.10 -28.82
N ILE A 225 11.33 21.32 -28.51
CA ILE A 225 11.65 22.07 -27.30
C ILE A 225 10.40 22.09 -26.42
N ALA A 226 10.57 21.81 -25.13
CA ALA A 226 9.43 21.84 -24.21
C ALA A 226 8.92 23.28 -24.04
N ASP A 227 7.60 23.47 -23.92
CA ASP A 227 6.95 24.79 -23.78
C ASP A 227 7.59 25.66 -22.68
N LYS A 228 8.06 25.03 -21.59
CA LYS A 228 8.72 25.74 -20.48
C LYS A 228 10.11 26.30 -20.82
N ASP A 229 10.76 25.77 -21.85
CA ASP A 229 12.09 26.14 -22.33
C ASP A 229 12.03 26.86 -23.70
N ASP A 230 10.83 26.99 -24.28
CA ASP A 230 10.56 27.62 -25.58
C ASP A 230 10.19 29.11 -25.42
N ALA A 231 10.84 29.99 -26.17
CA ALA A 231 10.53 31.42 -26.20
C ALA A 231 9.30 31.75 -27.08
N CYS A 232 8.87 30.82 -27.94
CA CYS A 232 7.72 30.90 -28.83
C CYS A 232 6.87 29.60 -28.82
N PRO A 233 6.26 29.17 -27.70
CA PRO A 233 5.62 27.85 -27.56
C PRO A 233 4.48 27.51 -28.54
N ASP A 234 3.97 28.50 -29.27
CA ASP A 234 2.87 28.34 -30.23
C ASP A 234 3.37 28.34 -31.70
N ALA A 235 4.68 28.45 -31.94
CA ALA A 235 5.24 28.68 -33.27
C ALA A 235 6.62 28.03 -33.45
N ALA A 236 6.62 26.89 -34.15
CA ALA A 236 7.80 26.04 -34.29
C ALA A 236 9.04 26.79 -34.78
N GLY A 237 10.13 26.63 -34.06
CA GLY A 237 11.42 27.24 -34.35
C GLY A 237 12.57 26.25 -34.34
N THR A 238 13.75 26.77 -34.01
CA THR A 238 14.98 25.98 -33.91
C THR A 238 15.62 26.15 -32.55
N VAL A 239 16.42 25.16 -32.14
CA VAL A 239 17.18 25.23 -30.88
C VAL A 239 18.13 26.44 -30.88
N GLU A 240 18.71 26.80 -32.03
CA GLU A 240 19.56 27.99 -32.16
C GLU A 240 18.81 29.30 -31.88
N MET A 241 17.49 29.32 -32.12
CA MET A 241 16.60 30.46 -31.91
C MET A 241 15.74 30.33 -30.64
N ASN A 242 16.06 29.39 -29.73
CA ASN A 242 15.28 29.08 -28.53
C ASN A 242 13.79 28.80 -28.83
N GLY A 243 13.52 28.05 -29.90
CA GLY A 243 12.18 27.64 -30.30
C GLY A 243 11.39 28.67 -31.11
N CYS A 244 11.99 29.81 -31.46
CA CYS A 244 11.35 30.78 -32.32
C CYS A 244 11.71 30.60 -33.81
N PRO A 245 10.78 30.90 -34.73
CA PRO A 245 11.06 30.93 -36.17
C PRO A 245 11.94 32.12 -36.55
N ASP A 246 12.64 32.00 -37.67
CA ASP A 246 13.39 33.06 -38.36
C ASP A 246 12.93 33.04 -39.82
N SER A 247 11.93 33.88 -40.12
CA SER A 247 11.15 33.82 -41.37
C SER A 247 11.93 34.32 -42.59
N ASP A 248 12.86 35.26 -42.43
CA ASP A 248 13.67 35.82 -43.51
C ASP A 248 15.13 35.31 -43.52
N GLY A 249 15.55 34.61 -42.47
CA GLY A 249 16.83 33.91 -42.40
C GLY A 249 18.00 34.85 -42.14
N ASP A 250 17.78 36.01 -41.52
CA ASP A 250 18.83 36.99 -41.23
C ASP A 250 19.63 36.69 -39.94
N GLY A 251 19.16 35.72 -39.15
CA GLY A 251 19.76 35.30 -37.90
C GLY A 251 19.18 35.99 -36.65
N VAL A 252 18.09 36.74 -36.78
CA VAL A 252 17.29 37.32 -35.71
C VAL A 252 15.92 36.65 -35.69
N ALA A 253 15.53 36.05 -34.56
CA ALA A 253 14.25 35.37 -34.46
C ALA A 253 13.05 36.34 -34.58
N ASP A 254 11.95 35.89 -35.19
CA ASP A 254 10.76 36.69 -35.50
C ASP A 254 10.15 37.40 -34.27
N ASN A 255 10.31 36.83 -33.07
CA ASN A 255 9.79 37.41 -31.83
C ASN A 255 10.58 38.65 -31.35
N ILE A 256 11.81 38.80 -31.81
CA ILE A 256 12.71 39.92 -31.49
C ILE A 256 13.12 40.74 -32.71
N ASP A 257 12.73 40.32 -33.91
CA ASP A 257 12.89 41.06 -35.16
C ASP A 257 11.78 42.11 -35.34
N LYS A 258 12.16 43.36 -35.65
CA LYS A 258 11.21 44.44 -35.97
C LYS A 258 10.70 44.37 -37.40
N CYS A 259 11.39 43.66 -38.28
CA CYS A 259 11.10 43.46 -39.68
C CYS A 259 11.11 41.96 -40.07
N PRO A 260 10.28 41.07 -39.46
CA PRO A 260 10.38 39.59 -39.58
C PRO A 260 10.20 38.96 -40.97
N GLN A 261 10.10 39.76 -42.02
CA GLN A 261 9.88 39.30 -43.39
C GLN A 261 10.86 39.95 -44.36
N GLU A 262 11.84 40.70 -43.85
CA GLU A 262 12.80 41.47 -44.62
C GLU A 262 14.16 41.48 -43.93
N ALA A 263 15.05 40.61 -44.44
CA ALA A 263 16.35 40.37 -43.84
C ALA A 263 17.14 41.66 -43.56
N GLY A 264 17.62 41.80 -42.34
CA GLY A 264 18.36 42.96 -41.86
C GLY A 264 19.63 42.61 -41.09
N ASP A 265 20.08 43.59 -40.31
CA ASP A 265 21.26 43.47 -39.47
C ASP A 265 20.80 43.29 -38.02
N ALA A 266 21.38 42.31 -37.31
CA ALA A 266 21.13 42.13 -35.88
C ALA A 266 21.44 43.40 -35.05
N ALA A 267 22.36 44.26 -35.51
CA ALA A 267 22.64 45.56 -34.88
C ALA A 267 21.53 46.60 -35.08
N ASN A 268 20.57 46.34 -35.97
CA ASN A 268 19.40 47.15 -36.27
C ASN A 268 18.09 46.39 -35.99
N ASP A 269 18.11 45.48 -35.02
CA ASP A 269 16.95 44.68 -34.61
C ASP A 269 16.27 43.94 -35.78
N GLY A 270 17.07 43.35 -36.69
CA GLY A 270 16.61 42.55 -37.83
C GLY A 270 16.07 43.37 -39.01
N CYS A 271 16.12 44.70 -38.96
CA CYS A 271 15.71 45.54 -40.09
C CYS A 271 16.88 45.95 -40.99
N PRO A 272 16.67 46.11 -42.31
CA PRO A 272 17.65 46.74 -43.19
C PRO A 272 17.91 48.19 -42.77
N TRP A 273 19.13 48.65 -43.01
CA TRP A 273 19.47 50.06 -42.81
C TRP A 273 18.81 50.91 -43.90
N ALA A 274 18.28 52.08 -43.53
CA ALA A 274 17.73 53.02 -44.50
C ALA A 274 18.79 53.43 -45.55
N ASP A 275 18.36 53.54 -46.79
CA ASP A 275 19.12 54.03 -47.95
C ASP A 275 18.18 54.98 -48.71
N ARG A 276 18.31 56.28 -48.44
CA ARG A 276 17.32 57.29 -48.85
C ARG A 276 17.39 57.64 -50.34
N ASP A 277 18.56 57.65 -50.94
CA ASP A 277 18.77 57.94 -52.36
C ASP A 277 18.86 56.68 -53.23
N GLY A 278 19.01 55.50 -52.63
CA GLY A 278 19.02 54.22 -53.31
C GLY A 278 20.32 53.97 -54.06
N ASP A 279 21.43 54.56 -53.62
CA ASP A 279 22.75 54.40 -54.23
C ASP A 279 23.44 53.07 -53.83
N GLY A 280 22.88 52.37 -52.84
CA GLY A 280 23.37 51.08 -52.32
C GLY A 280 24.28 51.20 -51.10
N VAL A 281 24.47 52.40 -50.54
CA VAL A 281 25.17 52.67 -49.28
C VAL A 281 24.15 53.05 -48.21
N ALA A 282 24.13 52.32 -47.10
CA ALA A 282 23.24 52.65 -45.98
C ALA A 282 23.50 54.08 -45.46
N ASP A 283 22.45 54.83 -45.12
CA ASP A 283 22.49 56.19 -44.57
C ASP A 283 23.49 56.37 -43.40
N LYS A 284 23.73 55.31 -42.63
CA LYS A 284 24.68 55.33 -41.50
C LYS A 284 26.15 55.34 -41.92
N ASP A 285 26.43 54.80 -43.10
CA ASP A 285 27.76 54.69 -43.71
C ASP A 285 27.94 55.65 -44.90
N ASP A 286 26.87 56.32 -45.34
CA ASP A 286 26.88 57.29 -46.41
C ASP A 286 27.26 58.71 -45.93
N THR A 287 28.18 59.34 -46.66
CA THR A 287 28.62 60.71 -46.40
C THR A 287 27.65 61.75 -46.98
N CYS A 288 26.86 61.37 -47.99
CA CYS A 288 25.88 62.24 -48.65
C CYS A 288 24.49 61.56 -48.76
N PRO A 289 23.77 61.30 -47.65
CA PRO A 289 22.56 60.43 -47.58
C PRO A 289 21.29 60.88 -48.33
N ASP A 290 21.40 61.83 -49.25
CA ASP A 290 20.30 62.44 -49.99
C ASP A 290 20.67 62.69 -51.48
N GLU A 291 21.79 62.18 -52.01
CA GLU A 291 22.35 62.55 -53.33
C GLU A 291 22.46 61.40 -54.36
#